data_AF-A0A7C8LZU8-F1
#
_entry.id   AF-A0A7C8LZU8-F1
#
_cell.length_a   1.000
_cell.length_b   1.000
_cell.length_c   1.000
_cell.angle_alpha   90.00
_cell.angle_beta   90.00
_cell.angle_gamma   90.00
#
_symmetry.space_group_name_H-M   'P 1'
#
loop_
_entity.id
_entity.type
_entity.pdbx_description
1 polymer ?
#
loop_
_entity_poly.entity_id
_entity_poly.type
_entity_poly.pdbx_seq_one_letter_code
_entity_poly.pdbx_strand_id
1 'polypeptide(L)'
;MDWENIDERDMFLQRFLGLCQFFGIEADELRPKIYFRALSPYPVQDVVKGIDKAISKCRFFPRPVELLEFIEGKVEDRAEVEAGKVYQAIVEVSGSKAVVFDDPVTAAVVARGFGGWARLCSTLRESELTWFTKDFCRRYVSFTHQNVEHLGALPGRNGTEQIALVGDTAKAQAALVAGNARQGAKITMLTGGMAKSMAIGA
;
A
#
# COMPACT_ATOMS: atom_id res chain seq x y z
N MET A 1 11.54 11.68 -6.11
CA MET A 1 12.69 12.60 -6.24
C MET A 1 13.94 11.81 -6.59
N ASP A 2 14.73 12.32 -7.51
CA ASP A 2 16.04 11.80 -7.89
C ASP A 2 17.15 12.73 -7.37
N TRP A 3 18.16 12.17 -6.72
CA TRP A 3 19.28 12.94 -6.16
C TRP A 3 20.17 13.55 -7.24
N GLU A 4 20.24 12.90 -8.41
CA GLU A 4 21.04 13.37 -9.54
C GLU A 4 20.33 14.50 -10.31
N ASN A 5 19.03 14.68 -10.07
CA ASN A 5 18.30 15.84 -10.57
C ASN A 5 18.61 17.07 -9.71
N ILE A 6 19.39 18.00 -10.27
CA ILE A 6 19.86 19.21 -9.59
C ILE A 6 18.69 20.06 -9.09
N ASP A 7 17.64 20.24 -9.89
CA ASP A 7 16.51 21.09 -9.52
C ASP A 7 15.74 20.50 -8.33
N GLU A 8 15.46 19.20 -8.35
CA GLU A 8 14.78 18.53 -7.24
C GLU A 8 15.63 18.51 -5.97
N ARG A 9 16.94 18.24 -6.13
CA ARG A 9 17.88 18.24 -5.03
C ARG A 9 17.98 19.62 -4.38
N ASP A 10 18.11 20.68 -5.18
CA ASP A 10 18.26 22.05 -4.67
C ASP A 10 16.97 22.53 -4.01
N MET A 11 15.80 22.23 -4.57
CA MET A 11 14.51 22.49 -3.92
C MET A 11 14.40 21.79 -2.56
N PHE A 12 14.76 20.51 -2.50
CA PHE A 12 14.76 19.76 -1.25
C PHE A 12 15.75 20.36 -0.24
N LEU A 13 17.00 20.61 -0.64
CA LEU A 13 18.04 21.14 0.24
C LEU A 13 17.67 22.52 0.76
N GLN A 14 17.20 23.43 -0.09
CA GLN A 14 16.75 24.75 0.31
C GLN A 14 15.68 24.66 1.40
N ARG A 15 14.68 23.79 1.21
CA ARG A 15 13.60 23.64 2.19
C ARG A 15 14.05 22.96 3.46
N PHE A 16 14.86 21.92 3.35
CA PHE A 16 15.39 21.16 4.49
C PHE A 16 16.35 21.99 5.35
N LEU A 17 17.20 22.81 4.74
CA LEU A 17 18.07 23.73 5.48
C LEU A 17 17.26 24.81 6.20
N GLY A 18 16.19 25.33 5.58
CA GLY A 18 15.25 26.21 6.26
C GLY A 18 14.56 25.56 7.46
N LEU A 19 14.22 24.27 7.37
CA LEU A 19 13.71 23.48 8.50
C LEU A 19 14.77 23.36 9.61
N CYS A 20 16.02 23.04 9.27
CA CYS A 20 17.12 22.95 10.23
C CYS A 20 17.32 24.29 10.96
N GLN A 21 17.33 25.39 10.23
CA GLN A 21 17.47 26.73 10.79
C GLN A 21 16.32 27.07 11.76
N PHE A 22 15.07 26.76 11.39
CA PHE A 22 13.91 27.01 12.24
C PHE A 22 13.99 26.30 13.60
N PHE A 23 14.50 25.06 13.61
CA PHE A 23 14.65 24.26 14.83
C PHE A 23 16.01 24.43 15.53
N GLY A 24 16.89 25.32 15.05
CA GLY A 24 18.21 25.54 15.64
C GLY A 24 19.16 24.34 15.54
N ILE A 25 19.03 23.58 14.44
CA ILE A 25 19.79 22.37 14.18
C ILE A 25 20.89 22.67 13.16
N GLU A 26 22.13 22.31 13.47
CA GLU A 26 23.20 22.31 12.47
C GLU A 26 22.98 21.16 11.48
N ALA A 27 22.87 21.50 10.21
CA ALA A 27 22.83 20.53 9.14
C ALA A 27 24.27 20.09 8.83
N ASP A 28 24.57 18.82 9.10
CA ASP A 28 25.75 18.15 8.56
C ASP A 28 25.49 17.64 7.13
N GLU A 29 26.53 17.15 6.44
CA GLU A 29 26.40 16.65 5.05
C GLU A 29 25.56 15.36 4.93
N LEU A 30 25.42 14.60 6.02
CA LEU A 30 24.82 13.27 6.01
C LEU A 30 23.31 13.34 6.22
N ARG A 31 22.84 14.25 7.07
CA ARG A 31 21.45 14.36 7.49
C ARG A 31 20.51 14.66 6.33
N PRO A 32 20.75 15.66 5.45
CA PRO A 32 19.90 15.87 4.28
C PRO A 32 19.83 14.63 3.38
N LYS A 33 20.94 13.89 3.23
CA LYS A 33 20.98 12.66 2.40
C LYS A 33 20.13 11.54 2.99
N ILE A 34 20.13 11.36 4.32
CA ILE A 34 19.29 10.37 5.01
C ILE A 34 17.80 10.71 4.81
N TYR A 35 17.43 11.97 5.00
CA TYR A 35 16.05 12.43 4.80
C TYR A 35 15.63 12.31 3.34
N PHE A 36 16.49 12.71 2.41
CA PHE A 36 16.23 12.58 0.99
C PHE A 36 15.95 11.12 0.63
N ARG A 37 16.78 10.18 1.09
CA ARG A 37 16.55 8.75 0.83
C ARG A 37 15.17 8.29 1.29
N ALA A 38 14.77 8.65 2.51
CA ALA A 38 13.46 8.29 3.05
C ALA A 38 12.29 8.90 2.26
N LEU A 39 12.48 10.09 1.69
CA LEU A 39 11.44 10.86 1.02
C LEU A 39 11.50 10.73 -0.51
N SER A 40 12.54 10.10 -1.05
CA SER A 40 12.77 9.92 -2.49
C SER A 40 11.65 9.23 -3.27
N PRO A 41 10.78 8.38 -2.69
CA PRO A 41 9.64 7.83 -3.43
C PRO A 41 8.59 8.88 -3.82
N TYR A 42 8.58 10.05 -3.18
CA TYR A 42 7.56 11.08 -3.39
C TYR A 42 8.05 12.16 -4.36
N PRO A 43 7.15 12.92 -5.01
CA PRO A 43 7.51 14.12 -5.77
C PRO A 43 8.07 15.22 -4.87
N VAL A 44 9.04 16.01 -5.36
CA VAL A 44 9.67 17.08 -4.55
C VAL A 44 8.66 18.10 -4.03
N GLN A 45 7.63 18.39 -4.81
CA GLN A 45 6.57 19.34 -4.43
C GLN A 45 5.79 18.88 -3.20
N ASP A 46 5.54 17.58 -3.06
CA ASP A 46 4.82 17.04 -1.92
C ASP A 46 5.72 16.96 -0.68
N VAL A 47 7.00 16.68 -0.89
CA VAL A 47 8.02 16.72 0.17
C VAL A 47 8.17 18.13 0.74
N VAL A 48 8.23 19.15 -0.12
CA VAL A 48 8.29 20.55 0.30
C VAL A 48 7.08 20.92 1.16
N LYS A 49 5.85 20.56 0.72
CA LYS A 49 4.63 20.78 1.51
C LYS A 49 4.65 20.02 2.84
N GLY A 50 5.22 18.81 2.87
CA GLY A 50 5.40 18.03 4.09
C GLY A 50 6.32 18.73 5.09
N ILE A 51 7.44 19.27 4.61
CA ILE A 51 8.37 20.07 5.41
C ILE A 51 7.70 21.37 5.89
N ASP A 52 6.91 22.05 5.05
CA ASP A 52 6.14 23.25 5.43
C ASP A 52 5.21 23.00 6.60
N LYS A 53 4.46 21.89 6.54
CA LYS A 53 3.55 21.50 7.63
C LYS A 53 4.33 21.28 8.92
N ALA A 54 5.50 20.65 8.86
CA ALA A 54 6.31 20.34 10.03
C ALA A 54 6.73 21.59 10.82
N ILE A 55 7.03 22.70 10.15
CA ILE A 55 7.35 23.99 10.80
C ILE A 55 6.21 24.46 11.72
N SER A 56 4.96 24.26 11.30
CA SER A 56 3.77 24.69 12.06
C SER A 56 3.23 23.66 13.05
N LYS A 57 3.58 22.37 12.88
CA LYS A 57 2.95 21.25 13.60
C LYS A 57 3.90 20.53 14.55
N CYS A 58 5.20 20.51 14.27
CA CYS A 58 6.15 19.79 15.09
C CYS A 58 6.68 20.67 16.22
N ARG A 59 6.72 20.10 17.43
CA ARG A 59 7.33 20.73 18.61
C ARG A 59 8.86 20.56 18.63
N PHE A 60 9.36 19.50 18.01
CA PHE A 60 10.78 19.16 17.92
C PHE A 60 11.17 18.96 16.45
N PHE A 61 12.46 18.91 16.15
CA PHE A 61 12.92 18.63 14.78
C PHE A 61 12.32 17.30 14.29
N PRO A 62 11.56 17.30 13.20
CA PRO A 62 10.76 16.14 12.80
C PRO A 62 11.66 15.00 12.36
N ARG A 63 11.38 13.78 12.80
CA ARG A 63 11.96 12.57 12.23
C ARG A 63 11.41 12.34 10.82
N PRO A 64 12.08 11.52 9.96
CA PRO A 64 11.58 11.23 8.61
C PRO A 64 10.15 10.68 8.60
N VAL A 65 9.77 9.88 9.60
CA VAL A 65 8.39 9.35 9.73
C VAL A 65 7.34 10.44 9.90
N GLU A 66 7.63 11.51 10.64
CA GLU A 66 6.69 12.62 10.82
C GLU A 66 6.48 13.39 9.51
N LEU A 67 7.54 13.54 8.71
CA LEU A 67 7.44 14.15 7.38
C LEU A 67 6.64 13.26 6.42
N LEU A 68 6.84 11.94 6.46
CA LEU A 68 6.03 10.98 5.71
C LEU A 68 4.56 11.09 6.09
N GLU A 69 4.22 11.19 7.38
CA GLU A 69 2.84 11.40 7.82
C GLU A 69 2.24 12.72 7.31
N PHE A 70 3.03 13.79 7.17
CA PHE A 70 2.53 15.05 6.57
C PHE A 70 2.34 15.00 5.06
N ILE A 71 3.05 14.09 4.38
CA ILE A 71 2.94 13.85 2.93
C ILE A 71 1.78 12.92 2.63
N GLU A 72 1.74 11.76 3.30
CA GLU A 72 0.78 10.68 3.02
C GLU A 72 -0.51 10.77 3.83
N GLY A 73 -0.50 11.50 4.95
CA GLY A 73 -1.48 11.34 6.02
C GLY A 73 -1.09 10.21 6.98
N LYS A 74 -1.72 10.18 8.16
CA LYS A 74 -1.49 9.10 9.12
C LYS A 74 -2.00 7.79 8.56
N VAL A 75 -1.35 6.69 8.93
CA VAL A 75 -1.74 5.36 8.46
C VAL A 75 -3.16 5.03 8.93
N GLU A 76 -3.52 5.44 10.16
CA GLU A 76 -4.85 5.26 10.73
C GLU A 76 -5.92 6.01 9.95
N ASP A 77 -5.66 7.27 9.60
CA ASP A 77 -6.59 8.10 8.82
C ASP A 77 -6.79 7.51 7.41
N ARG A 78 -5.71 7.05 6.77
CA ARG A 78 -5.79 6.33 5.49
C ARG A 78 -6.60 5.05 5.63
N ALA A 79 -6.38 4.29 6.69
CA ALA A 79 -7.08 3.04 6.93
C ALA A 79 -8.60 3.23 7.07
N GLU A 80 -9.05 4.33 7.69
CA GLU A 80 -10.48 4.66 7.77
C GLU A 80 -11.08 4.96 6.41
N VAL A 81 -10.36 5.73 5.57
CA VAL A 81 -10.78 6.01 4.18
C VAL A 81 -10.88 4.71 3.38
N GLU A 82 -9.87 3.84 3.48
CA GLU A 82 -9.84 2.55 2.79
C GLU A 82 -10.93 1.60 3.28
N ALA A 83 -11.23 1.56 4.58
CA ALA A 83 -12.36 0.79 5.11
C ALA A 83 -13.69 1.28 4.50
N GLY A 84 -13.85 2.61 4.35
CA GLY A 84 -14.99 3.23 3.69
C GLY A 84 -15.12 2.82 2.22
N LYS A 85 -14.02 2.82 1.46
CA LYS A 85 -14.00 2.33 0.07
C LYS A 85 -14.43 0.87 -0.04
N VAL A 86 -13.93 0.01 0.85
CA VAL A 86 -14.33 -1.41 0.88
C VAL A 86 -15.83 -1.53 1.15
N TYR A 87 -16.35 -0.80 2.13
CA TYR A 87 -17.79 -0.83 2.42
C TYR A 87 -18.63 -0.35 1.24
N GLN A 88 -18.27 0.77 0.61
CA GLN A 88 -18.95 1.26 -0.60
C GLN A 88 -18.93 0.22 -1.72
N ALA A 89 -17.78 -0.42 -1.97
CA ALA A 89 -17.68 -1.49 -2.96
C ALA A 89 -18.58 -2.68 -2.62
N ILE A 90 -18.77 -3.02 -1.34
CA ILE A 90 -19.66 -4.11 -0.93
C ILE A 90 -21.10 -3.78 -1.31
N VAL A 91 -21.52 -2.53 -1.07
CA VAL A 91 -22.88 -2.04 -1.39
C VAL A 91 -23.11 -1.96 -2.90
N GLU A 92 -22.16 -1.43 -3.66
CA GLU A 92 -22.34 -1.13 -5.09
C GLU A 92 -22.07 -2.31 -6.01
N VAL A 93 -20.97 -3.05 -5.77
CA VAL A 93 -20.51 -4.13 -6.66
C VAL A 93 -21.14 -5.47 -6.29
N SER A 94 -21.44 -5.66 -5.00
CA SER A 94 -21.84 -6.93 -4.37
C SER A 94 -20.76 -8.02 -4.47
N GLY A 95 -20.88 -9.08 -3.65
CA GLY A 95 -19.93 -10.20 -3.64
C GLY A 95 -19.96 -11.11 -4.88
N SER A 96 -20.82 -10.81 -5.86
CA SER A 96 -20.96 -11.63 -7.08
C SER A 96 -19.81 -11.39 -8.07
N LYS A 97 -19.37 -10.14 -8.22
CA LYS A 97 -18.31 -9.73 -9.16
C LYS A 97 -16.95 -9.67 -8.44
N ALA A 98 -15.88 -9.80 -9.21
CA ALA A 98 -14.53 -9.59 -8.70
C ALA A 98 -14.26 -8.08 -8.52
N VAL A 99 -13.30 -7.76 -7.64
CA VAL A 99 -12.87 -6.37 -7.40
C VAL A 99 -11.36 -6.24 -7.48
N VAL A 100 -10.90 -5.08 -7.93
CA VAL A 100 -9.50 -4.65 -7.81
C VAL A 100 -9.50 -3.33 -7.07
N PHE A 101 -8.81 -3.29 -5.93
CA PHE A 101 -8.61 -2.05 -5.18
C PHE A 101 -7.38 -1.31 -5.72
N ASP A 102 -7.46 0.02 -5.73
CA ASP A 102 -6.35 0.91 -6.06
C ASP A 102 -5.19 0.83 -5.06
N ASP A 103 -5.50 0.47 -3.81
CA ASP A 103 -4.52 0.24 -2.76
C ASP A 103 -4.21 -1.27 -2.56
N PRO A 104 -2.94 -1.70 -2.69
CA PRO A 104 -2.56 -3.10 -2.51
C PRO A 104 -2.71 -3.59 -1.07
N VAL A 105 -2.59 -2.72 -0.06
CA VAL A 105 -2.75 -3.07 1.35
C VAL A 105 -4.22 -3.40 1.63
N THR A 106 -5.15 -2.59 1.13
CA THR A 106 -6.60 -2.84 1.13
C THR A 106 -6.91 -4.22 0.53
N ALA A 107 -6.38 -4.50 -0.66
CA ALA A 107 -6.58 -5.81 -1.30
C ALA A 107 -6.05 -6.96 -0.42
N ALA A 108 -4.89 -6.81 0.21
CA ALA A 108 -4.33 -7.83 1.10
C ALA A 108 -5.11 -8.01 2.40
N VAL A 109 -5.61 -6.92 3.00
CA VAL A 109 -6.48 -6.98 4.18
C VAL A 109 -7.76 -7.74 3.86
N VAL A 110 -8.41 -7.45 2.73
CA VAL A 110 -9.61 -8.18 2.29
C VAL A 110 -9.28 -9.65 2.02
N ALA A 111 -8.23 -9.94 1.25
CA ALA A 111 -7.87 -11.30 0.85
C ALA A 111 -7.46 -12.18 2.04
N ARG A 112 -6.57 -11.67 2.90
CA ARG A 112 -5.91 -12.46 3.95
C ARG A 112 -6.52 -12.21 5.33
N GLY A 113 -6.94 -10.99 5.61
CA GLY A 113 -7.53 -10.60 6.90
C GLY A 113 -8.98 -11.02 7.05
N PHE A 114 -9.77 -10.89 5.98
CA PHE A 114 -11.20 -11.23 5.98
C PHE A 114 -11.54 -12.51 5.18
N GLY A 115 -10.51 -13.19 4.64
CA GLY A 115 -10.67 -14.47 3.95
C GLY A 115 -11.26 -14.35 2.54
N GLY A 116 -11.04 -13.21 1.88
CA GLY A 116 -11.42 -12.99 0.49
C GLY A 116 -12.66 -12.10 0.31
N TRP A 117 -12.78 -11.54 -0.89
CA TRP A 117 -13.86 -10.62 -1.26
C TRP A 117 -15.25 -11.26 -1.14
N ALA A 118 -15.46 -12.39 -1.82
CA ALA A 118 -16.75 -13.09 -1.80
C ALA A 118 -17.22 -13.46 -0.37
N ARG A 119 -16.27 -13.84 0.51
CA ARG A 119 -16.56 -14.16 1.91
C ARG A 119 -16.96 -12.89 2.67
N LEU A 120 -16.14 -11.85 2.60
CA LEU A 120 -16.42 -10.57 3.26
C LEU A 120 -17.82 -10.03 2.91
N CYS A 121 -18.16 -10.00 1.62
CA CYS A 121 -19.49 -9.57 1.17
C CYS A 121 -20.64 -10.46 1.67
N SER A 122 -20.39 -11.75 1.91
CA SER A 122 -21.41 -12.70 2.39
C SER A 122 -21.65 -12.62 3.89
N THR A 123 -20.63 -12.21 4.65
CA THR A 123 -20.67 -12.25 6.11
C THR A 123 -20.92 -10.88 6.73
N LEU A 124 -20.47 -9.79 6.11
CA LEU A 124 -20.58 -8.46 6.70
C LEU A 124 -22.04 -7.99 6.73
N ARG A 125 -22.53 -7.64 7.91
CA ARG A 125 -23.85 -7.05 8.12
C ARG A 125 -23.74 -5.57 8.46
N GLU A 126 -24.79 -4.80 8.16
CA GLU A 126 -24.85 -3.37 8.48
C GLU A 126 -24.67 -3.08 9.98
N SER A 127 -25.21 -3.95 10.85
CA SER A 127 -25.04 -3.84 12.31
C SER A 127 -23.59 -4.01 12.78
N GLU A 128 -22.72 -4.57 11.96
CA GLU A 128 -21.33 -4.89 12.30
C GLU A 128 -20.34 -3.86 11.73
N LEU A 129 -20.81 -2.83 11.02
CA LEU A 129 -19.94 -1.88 10.31
C LEU A 129 -18.93 -1.20 11.22
N THR A 130 -19.34 -0.75 12.41
CA THR A 130 -18.43 -0.15 13.39
C THR A 130 -17.29 -1.10 13.78
N TRP A 131 -17.58 -2.39 13.95
CA TRP A 131 -16.57 -3.40 14.29
C TRP A 131 -15.71 -3.76 13.09
N PHE A 132 -16.30 -3.87 11.91
CA PHE A 132 -15.58 -4.07 10.66
C PHE A 132 -14.57 -2.95 10.42
N THR A 133 -14.97 -1.68 10.51
CA THR A 133 -14.06 -0.54 10.32
C THR A 133 -12.90 -0.61 11.31
N LYS A 134 -13.19 -0.85 12.60
CA LYS A 134 -12.13 -0.98 13.62
C LYS A 134 -11.16 -2.13 13.34
N ASP A 135 -11.66 -3.32 13.00
CA ASP A 135 -10.80 -4.47 12.71
C ASP A 135 -10.04 -4.30 11.39
N PHE A 136 -10.68 -3.69 10.38
CA PHE A 136 -10.05 -3.33 9.12
C PHE A 136 -8.89 -2.37 9.36
N CYS A 137 -9.11 -1.25 10.08
CA CYS A 137 -8.06 -0.26 10.32
C CYS A 137 -6.86 -0.88 11.06
N ARG A 138 -7.12 -1.68 12.09
CA ARG A 138 -6.09 -2.40 12.84
C ARG A 138 -5.27 -3.33 11.95
N ARG A 139 -5.93 -4.09 11.06
CA ARG A 139 -5.24 -4.98 10.11
C ARG A 139 -4.47 -4.18 9.08
N TYR A 140 -5.06 -3.13 8.52
CA TYR A 140 -4.43 -2.26 7.53
C TYR A 140 -3.09 -1.74 8.02
N VAL A 141 -3.03 -1.14 9.23
CA VAL A 141 -1.78 -0.71 9.85
C VAL A 141 -0.76 -1.86 9.96
N SER A 142 -1.21 -3.06 10.36
CA SER A 142 -0.33 -4.23 10.43
C SER A 142 0.21 -4.67 9.06
N PHE A 143 -0.60 -4.56 8.00
CA PHE A 143 -0.20 -4.91 6.64
C PHE A 143 0.67 -3.81 5.98
N THR A 144 0.54 -2.53 6.34
CA THR A 144 1.42 -1.48 5.80
C THR A 144 2.88 -1.68 6.19
N HIS A 145 3.15 -2.38 7.30
CA HIS A 145 4.51 -2.73 7.71
C HIS A 145 5.07 -3.97 6.99
N GLN A 146 4.27 -4.61 6.14
CA GLN A 146 4.67 -5.78 5.37
C GLN A 146 4.91 -5.38 3.91
N ASN A 147 5.77 -6.12 3.21
CA ASN A 147 5.95 -5.93 1.77
C ASN A 147 4.75 -6.55 1.03
N VAL A 148 3.65 -5.80 0.95
CA VAL A 148 2.40 -6.24 0.32
C VAL A 148 2.52 -6.19 -1.19
N GLU A 149 2.37 -7.36 -1.81
CA GLU A 149 2.39 -7.52 -3.26
C GLU A 149 1.01 -7.21 -3.86
N HIS A 150 0.96 -6.69 -5.09
CA HIS A 150 -0.29 -6.55 -5.84
C HIS A 150 -0.90 -7.93 -6.10
N LEU A 151 -2.14 -8.13 -5.66
CA LEU A 151 -2.84 -9.42 -5.77
C LEU A 151 -3.65 -9.56 -7.07
N GLY A 152 -3.87 -8.46 -7.78
CA GLY A 152 -4.75 -8.42 -8.95
C GLY A 152 -6.23 -8.42 -8.54
N ALA A 153 -7.07 -9.10 -9.33
CA ALA A 153 -8.49 -9.21 -9.03
C ALA A 153 -8.75 -10.17 -7.86
N LEU A 154 -9.46 -9.69 -6.85
CA LEU A 154 -10.02 -10.53 -5.79
C LEU A 154 -11.31 -11.17 -6.31
N PRO A 155 -11.40 -12.52 -6.35
CA PRO A 155 -12.52 -13.21 -6.97
C PRO A 155 -13.84 -12.95 -6.22
N GLY A 156 -14.90 -12.70 -7.00
CA GLY A 156 -16.27 -12.78 -6.52
C GLY A 156 -16.78 -14.22 -6.53
N ARG A 157 -18.05 -14.41 -6.17
CA ARG A 157 -18.70 -15.75 -6.23
C ARG A 157 -18.73 -16.31 -7.65
N ASN A 158 -18.82 -15.44 -8.66
CA ASN A 158 -18.86 -15.83 -10.07
C ASN A 158 -17.47 -15.84 -10.72
N GLY A 159 -16.39 -15.87 -9.92
CA GLY A 159 -15.03 -15.84 -10.43
C GLY A 159 -14.56 -14.42 -10.79
N THR A 160 -13.79 -14.29 -11.87
CA THR A 160 -13.08 -13.06 -12.28
C THR A 160 -13.49 -12.55 -13.66
N GLU A 161 -14.63 -12.99 -14.20
CA GLU A 161 -15.09 -12.60 -15.54
C GLU A 161 -15.57 -11.14 -15.60
N GLN A 162 -16.17 -10.66 -14.50
CA GLN A 162 -16.60 -9.28 -14.35
C GLN A 162 -15.83 -8.66 -13.18
N ILE A 163 -15.00 -7.66 -13.48
CA ILE A 163 -14.12 -6.99 -12.52
C ILE A 163 -14.59 -5.55 -12.36
N ALA A 164 -14.81 -5.13 -11.12
CA ALA A 164 -14.99 -3.72 -10.77
C ALA A 164 -13.66 -3.14 -10.27
N LEU A 165 -13.32 -1.94 -10.75
CA LEU A 165 -12.18 -1.16 -10.26
C LEU A 165 -12.67 -0.25 -9.13
N VAL A 166 -12.03 -0.32 -7.96
CA VAL A 166 -12.43 0.43 -6.77
C VAL A 166 -11.38 1.49 -6.44
N GLY A 167 -11.83 2.72 -6.23
CA GLY A 167 -10.96 3.88 -5.96
C GLY A 167 -10.45 4.55 -7.23
N ASP A 168 -9.17 4.93 -7.25
CA ASP A 168 -8.52 5.48 -8.44
C ASP A 168 -8.41 4.42 -9.53
N THR A 169 -9.10 4.64 -10.65
CA THR A 169 -9.20 3.66 -11.73
C THR A 169 -7.86 3.37 -12.41
N ALA A 170 -6.97 4.34 -12.53
CA ALA A 170 -5.65 4.15 -13.12
C ALA A 170 -4.76 3.29 -12.21
N LYS A 171 -4.78 3.56 -10.90
CA LYS A 171 -4.05 2.74 -9.90
C LYS A 171 -4.62 1.33 -9.81
N ALA A 172 -5.94 1.17 -9.78
CA ALA A 172 -6.60 -0.14 -9.76
C ALA A 172 -6.25 -0.94 -11.04
N GLN A 173 -6.26 -0.30 -12.21
CA GLN A 173 -5.84 -0.94 -13.46
C GLN A 173 -4.37 -1.40 -13.42
N ALA A 174 -3.46 -0.56 -12.88
CA ALA A 174 -2.06 -0.93 -12.70
C ALA A 174 -1.90 -2.11 -11.72
N ALA A 175 -2.65 -2.12 -10.62
CA ALA A 175 -2.66 -3.21 -9.65
C ALA A 175 -3.16 -4.53 -10.25
N LEU A 176 -4.17 -4.48 -11.13
CA LEU A 176 -4.65 -5.65 -11.86
C LEU A 176 -3.56 -6.26 -12.74
N VAL A 177 -2.89 -5.43 -13.54
CA VAL A 177 -1.80 -5.87 -14.43
C VAL A 177 -0.65 -6.47 -13.63
N ALA A 178 -0.22 -5.78 -12.56
CA ALA A 178 0.88 -6.23 -11.71
C ALA A 178 0.57 -7.57 -11.01
N GLY A 179 -0.67 -7.77 -10.56
CA GLY A 179 -1.11 -9.02 -9.95
C GLY A 179 -1.15 -10.19 -10.93
N ASN A 180 -1.73 -9.98 -12.13
CA ASN A 180 -1.84 -11.03 -13.16
C ASN A 180 -0.47 -11.52 -13.64
N ALA A 181 0.49 -10.61 -13.82
CA ALA A 181 1.85 -10.95 -14.22
C ALA A 181 2.53 -11.92 -13.22
N ARG A 182 2.15 -11.88 -11.95
CA ARG A 182 2.70 -12.78 -10.91
C ARG A 182 1.94 -14.08 -10.72
N GLN A 183 0.63 -14.09 -10.92
CA GLN A 183 -0.14 -15.33 -10.87
C GLN A 183 0.30 -16.32 -11.95
N GLY A 184 0.73 -15.83 -13.12
CA GLY A 184 1.39 -16.66 -14.14
C GLY A 184 2.77 -17.21 -13.77
N ALA A 185 3.38 -16.74 -12.67
CA ALA A 185 4.75 -17.08 -12.26
C ALA A 185 4.85 -18.06 -11.07
N LYS A 186 3.72 -18.44 -10.43
CA LYS A 186 3.73 -19.28 -9.22
C LYS A 186 2.89 -20.54 -9.43
N ILE A 187 3.52 -21.58 -9.99
CA ILE A 187 3.59 -22.98 -9.49
C ILE A 187 4.49 -23.73 -10.50
N THR A 188 5.79 -23.84 -10.20
CA THR A 188 6.61 -24.91 -10.78
C THR A 188 6.44 -26.11 -9.87
N MET A 189 5.67 -27.11 -10.29
CA MET A 189 5.63 -28.39 -9.61
C MET A 189 7.04 -29.00 -9.72
N LEU A 190 7.73 -29.19 -8.60
CA LEU A 190 8.84 -30.13 -8.55
C LEU A 190 8.23 -31.51 -8.78
N THR A 191 8.24 -31.98 -10.03
CA THR A 191 7.96 -33.38 -10.36
C THR A 191 9.05 -34.22 -9.72
N GLY A 192 8.80 -34.68 -8.49
CA GLY A 192 9.63 -35.65 -7.81
C GLY A 192 9.68 -36.92 -8.65
N GLY A 193 10.80 -37.12 -9.36
CA GLY A 193 11.09 -38.34 -10.08
C GLY A 193 11.26 -39.49 -9.09
N MET A 194 10.26 -40.37 -9.00
CA MET A 194 10.51 -41.75 -8.59
C MET A 194 10.89 -42.54 -9.85
N ALA A 195 12.19 -42.67 -10.08
CA ALA A 195 12.71 -43.72 -10.94
C ALA A 195 12.40 -45.08 -10.28
N LYS A 196 11.40 -45.80 -10.82
CA LYS A 196 11.26 -47.23 -10.52
C LYS A 196 12.38 -47.96 -11.26
N SER A 197 13.39 -48.37 -10.49
CA SER A 197 14.20 -49.53 -10.83
C SER A 197 13.32 -50.77 -10.77
N MET A 198 13.19 -51.47 -11.90
CA MET A 198 12.92 -52.91 -11.89
C MET A 198 13.88 -53.56 -12.86
N ALA A 199 14.91 -54.17 -12.28
CA ALA A 199 15.70 -55.22 -12.92
C ALA A 199 15.01 -56.56 -12.62
N ILE A 200 14.61 -57.27 -13.67
CA ILE A 200 14.47 -58.73 -13.75
C ILE A 200 14.71 -59.01 -15.25
N GLY A 201 15.70 -59.76 -15.73
CA GLY A 201 16.44 -60.87 -15.15
C GLY A 201 16.23 -62.09 -16.07
N ALA A 202 17.30 -62.48 -16.77
CA ALA A 202 17.49 -63.61 -17.70
C ALA A 202 16.94 -63.46 -19.14
#